data_AF-A0A971Y7Q0-F1
#
_entry.id   AF-A0A971Y7Q0-F1
#
_cell.length_a   1.000
_cell.length_b   1.000
_cell.length_c   1.000
_cell.angle_alpha   90.00
_cell.angle_beta   90.00
_cell.angle_gamma   90.00
#
_symmetry.space_group_name_H-M   'P 1'
#
loop_
_entity.id
_entity.type
_entity.pdbx_description
1 polymer ?
#
loop_
_entity_poly.entity_id
_entity_poly.type
_entity_poly.pdbx_seq_one_letter_code
_entity_poly.pdbx_strand_id
1 'polypeptide(L)'
;MKKFILFLLISILAIATIACSESKPSTEKPTSENGINIQKPSSENEIREKPQGDPKAVIEEYYTYLESGEYADAYNLLSEELRQDTDLESFSLWNRLLAQTSPETTYVFTLTEEKEEADLDNVGFPYINTFEINKSWFEAYTAEAKTYDTQEYVLAEYNQWKVYRLKEDCNVKAKIASNYNTLGMMYS
;
A
#
# COMPACT_ATOMS: atom_id res chain seq x y z
N MET A 1 22.62 31.70 -32.21
CA MET A 1 23.35 30.51 -32.71
C MET A 1 23.13 29.40 -31.70
N LYS A 2 22.23 28.45 -32.03
CA LYS A 2 21.90 27.29 -31.19
C LYS A 2 22.93 26.19 -31.47
N LYS A 3 23.61 25.67 -30.45
CA LYS A 3 24.39 24.42 -30.55
C LYS A 3 23.72 23.37 -29.68
N PHE A 4 23.18 22.37 -30.36
CA PHE A 4 22.54 21.19 -29.80
C PHE A 4 23.57 20.32 -29.08
N ILE A 5 23.22 19.87 -27.88
CA ILE A 5 23.95 18.86 -27.10
C ILE A 5 23.47 17.49 -27.61
N LEU A 6 24.39 16.70 -28.15
CA LEU A 6 24.15 15.34 -28.59
C LEU A 6 24.45 14.39 -27.41
N PHE A 7 23.41 13.89 -26.75
CA PHE A 7 23.52 12.78 -25.81
C PHE A 7 23.51 11.46 -26.59
N LEU A 8 24.62 10.73 -26.51
CA LEU A 8 24.75 9.38 -27.06
C LEU A 8 24.31 8.39 -25.97
N LEU A 9 23.12 7.81 -26.11
CA LEU A 9 22.62 6.76 -25.22
C LEU A 9 22.90 5.37 -25.83
N ILE A 10 23.40 4.52 -24.95
CA ILE A 10 23.82 3.13 -25.14
C ILE A 10 22.59 2.26 -25.44
N SER A 11 22.73 1.32 -26.38
CA SER A 11 21.75 0.24 -26.55
C SER A 11 22.52 -1.08 -26.74
N ILE A 12 22.60 -1.86 -25.66
CA ILE A 12 23.05 -3.25 -25.70
C ILE A 12 21.83 -4.11 -26.01
N LEU A 13 21.80 -4.69 -27.20
CA LEU A 13 20.80 -5.66 -27.63
C LEU A 13 21.34 -7.06 -27.34
N ALA A 14 20.80 -7.73 -26.32
CA ALA A 14 21.03 -9.15 -26.08
C ALA A 14 19.76 -9.92 -26.48
N ILE A 15 19.84 -10.61 -27.61
CA ILE A 15 18.80 -11.53 -28.09
C ILE A 15 19.10 -12.90 -27.48
N ALA A 16 18.28 -13.34 -26.52
CA ALA A 16 18.28 -14.72 -26.05
C ALA A 16 17.21 -15.51 -26.82
N THR A 17 17.66 -16.43 -27.67
CA THR A 17 16.83 -17.43 -28.35
C THR A 17 16.43 -18.52 -27.37
N ILE A 18 15.13 -18.63 -27.07
CA ILE A 18 14.57 -19.79 -26.36
C ILE A 18 13.95 -20.73 -27.40
N ALA A 19 14.53 -21.92 -27.52
CA ALA A 19 14.04 -23.00 -28.35
C ALA A 19 12.81 -23.65 -27.70
N CYS A 20 11.73 -23.76 -28.48
CA CYS A 20 10.59 -24.62 -28.18
C CYS A 20 11.03 -26.09 -28.16
N SER A 21 10.72 -26.81 -27.08
CA SER A 21 10.70 -28.26 -27.06
C SER A 21 9.30 -28.72 -26.65
N GLU A 22 8.63 -29.39 -27.57
CA GLU A 22 7.36 -30.07 -27.36
C GLU A 22 7.55 -31.25 -26.39
N SER A 23 6.69 -31.36 -25.38
CA SER A 23 6.46 -32.63 -24.69
C SER A 23 4.97 -32.86 -24.47
N LYS A 24 4.54 -34.09 -24.78
CA LYS A 24 3.17 -34.61 -24.76
C LYS A 24 2.61 -34.77 -23.33
N PRO A 25 1.28 -34.86 -23.14
CA PRO A 25 0.66 -34.79 -21.84
C PRO A 25 0.75 -36.14 -21.11
N SER A 26 1.24 -36.11 -19.87
CA SER A 26 1.13 -37.23 -18.93
C SER A 26 -0.04 -36.95 -17.97
N THR A 27 -1.07 -37.77 -18.09
CA THR A 27 -2.12 -37.94 -17.08
C THR A 27 -1.54 -38.63 -15.87
N GLU A 28 -1.24 -37.86 -14.82
CA GLU A 28 -1.14 -38.38 -13.46
C GLU A 28 -1.57 -37.27 -12.49
N LYS A 29 -2.52 -37.62 -11.62
CA LYS A 29 -3.10 -36.75 -10.60
C LYS A 29 -2.28 -36.94 -9.33
N PRO A 30 -1.59 -35.92 -8.79
CA PRO A 30 -1.06 -35.98 -7.45
C PRO A 30 -2.02 -35.31 -6.48
N THR A 31 -2.35 -36.08 -5.46
CA THR A 31 -3.02 -35.71 -4.22
C THR A 31 -2.28 -34.57 -3.50
N SER A 32 -3.05 -33.60 -3.02
CA SER A 32 -2.86 -32.75 -1.83
C SER A 32 -1.55 -32.91 -1.06
N GLU A 33 -0.80 -31.81 -0.88
CA GLU A 33 -0.38 -31.27 0.43
C GLU A 33 0.58 -30.10 0.22
N ASN A 34 0.04 -28.88 0.27
CA ASN A 34 0.69 -27.66 0.79
C ASN A 34 -0.29 -26.48 0.63
N GLY A 35 -1.46 -26.63 1.24
CA GLY A 35 -2.21 -25.46 1.68
C GLY A 35 -1.54 -24.98 2.95
N ILE A 36 -0.92 -23.79 2.93
CA ILE A 36 -0.67 -23.07 4.17
C ILE A 36 -2.06 -22.77 4.73
N ASN A 37 -2.51 -23.65 5.60
CA ASN A 37 -3.72 -23.50 6.37
C ASN A 37 -3.42 -22.41 7.40
N ILE A 38 -3.71 -21.15 7.06
CA ILE A 38 -3.85 -20.10 8.05
C ILE A 38 -5.16 -20.40 8.78
N GLN A 39 -5.07 -21.34 9.73
CA GLN A 39 -6.11 -21.55 10.72
C GLN A 39 -6.25 -20.22 11.46
N LYS A 40 -7.34 -19.51 11.21
CA LYS A 40 -7.83 -18.45 12.10
C LYS A 40 -7.91 -19.09 13.49
N PRO A 41 -7.10 -18.66 14.47
CA PRO A 41 -7.14 -19.26 15.80
C PRO A 41 -8.55 -19.07 16.37
N SER A 42 -9.20 -20.20 16.64
CA SER A 42 -10.45 -20.23 17.38
C SER A 42 -10.14 -19.97 18.86
N SER A 43 -10.93 -19.06 19.44
CA SER A 43 -11.13 -18.80 20.88
C SER A 43 -9.97 -18.20 21.68
N GLU A 44 -10.16 -16.91 22.03
CA GLU A 44 -9.97 -16.31 23.37
C GLU A 44 -8.56 -16.19 23.97
N ASN A 45 -7.49 -16.42 23.22
CA ASN A 45 -6.14 -15.95 23.58
C ASN A 45 -5.46 -15.32 22.36
N GLU A 46 -6.03 -14.24 21.84
CA GLU A 46 -5.26 -13.36 20.94
C GLU A 46 -4.11 -12.76 21.76
N ILE A 47 -2.92 -12.94 21.21
CA ILE A 47 -1.65 -12.71 21.88
C ILE A 47 -1.57 -11.22 22.26
N ARG A 48 -1.57 -10.94 23.57
CA ARG A 48 -1.44 -9.60 24.16
C ARG A 48 0.00 -9.08 24.18
N GLU A 49 0.88 -9.67 23.40
CA GLU A 49 2.29 -9.26 23.41
C GLU A 49 2.51 -8.18 22.35
N LYS A 50 3.16 -7.08 22.76
CA LYS A 50 3.56 -6.01 21.84
C LYS A 50 4.44 -6.63 20.73
N PRO A 51 4.09 -6.46 19.43
CA PRO A 51 4.91 -6.96 18.33
C PRO A 51 6.35 -6.47 18.43
N GLN A 52 7.28 -7.31 18.00
CA GLN A 52 8.68 -6.90 17.89
C GLN A 52 8.86 -5.89 16.74
N GLY A 53 9.84 -5.00 16.88
CA GLY A 53 10.16 -3.99 15.87
C GLY A 53 9.53 -2.62 16.12
N ASP A 54 9.83 -1.67 15.24
CA ASP A 54 9.42 -0.27 15.36
C ASP A 54 8.16 -0.01 14.50
N PRO A 55 7.02 0.39 15.11
CA PRO A 55 5.82 0.74 14.36
C PRO A 55 6.05 1.91 13.38
N LYS A 56 6.97 2.82 13.67
CA LYS A 56 7.32 3.92 12.75
C LYS A 56 7.97 3.40 11.48
N ALA A 57 8.83 2.39 11.58
CA ALA A 57 9.45 1.77 10.41
C ALA A 57 8.39 1.13 9.50
N VAL A 58 7.33 0.54 10.07
CA VAL A 58 6.25 -0.08 9.28
C VAL A 58 5.43 0.95 8.50
N ILE A 59 5.10 2.10 9.08
CA ILE A 59 4.40 3.16 8.32
C ILE A 59 5.31 3.80 7.28
N GLU A 60 6.59 4.02 7.58
CA GLU A 60 7.56 4.52 6.60
C GLU A 60 7.74 3.54 5.42
N GLU A 61 7.83 2.24 5.69
CA GLU A 61 7.89 1.19 4.67
C GLU A 61 6.61 1.15 3.82
N TYR A 62 5.44 1.26 4.44
CA TYR A 62 4.16 1.36 3.73
C TYR A 62 4.13 2.52 2.73
N TYR A 63 4.56 3.72 3.13
CA TYR A 63 4.61 4.86 2.21
C TYR A 63 5.71 4.73 1.15
N THR A 64 6.84 4.10 1.49
CA THR A 64 7.89 3.79 0.51
C THR A 64 7.35 2.91 -0.61
N TYR A 65 6.54 1.89 -0.28
CA TYR A 65 5.87 1.05 -1.28
C TYR A 65 4.82 1.79 -2.11
N LEU A 66 4.11 2.76 -1.53
CA LEU A 66 3.19 3.61 -2.29
C LEU A 66 3.94 4.49 -3.30
N GLU A 67 5.06 5.09 -2.90
CA GLU A 67 5.90 5.92 -3.78
C GLU A 67 6.56 5.11 -4.90
N SER A 68 7.06 3.90 -4.60
CA SER A 68 7.74 3.04 -5.56
C SER A 68 6.78 2.32 -6.52
N GLY A 69 5.46 2.37 -6.27
CA GLY A 69 4.45 1.66 -7.05
C GLY A 69 4.32 0.18 -6.70
N GLU A 70 4.94 -0.28 -5.61
CA GLU A 70 4.89 -1.64 -5.07
C GLU A 70 3.59 -1.85 -4.25
N TYR A 71 2.43 -1.62 -4.88
CA TYR A 71 1.15 -1.57 -4.18
C TYR A 71 0.72 -2.88 -3.53
N ALA A 72 1.20 -4.02 -4.02
CA ALA A 72 0.94 -5.32 -3.38
C ALA A 72 1.62 -5.42 -2.02
N ASP A 73 2.85 -4.92 -1.91
CA ASP A 73 3.62 -4.92 -0.66
C ASP A 73 3.01 -3.91 0.33
N ALA A 74 2.64 -2.71 -0.16
CA ALA A 74 1.86 -1.75 0.64
C ALA A 74 0.54 -2.36 1.15
N TYR A 75 -0.19 -3.08 0.30
CA TYR A 75 -1.45 -3.73 0.68
C TYR A 75 -1.25 -4.79 1.78
N ASN A 76 -0.15 -5.54 1.73
CA ASN A 76 0.16 -6.57 2.73
C ASN A 76 0.50 -6.01 4.13
N LEU A 77 0.89 -4.73 4.19
CA LEU A 77 1.10 -4.02 5.45
C LEU A 77 -0.22 -3.51 6.07
N LEU A 78 -1.33 -3.52 5.33
CA LEU A 78 -2.63 -3.14 5.88
C LEU A 78 -3.16 -4.19 6.87
N SER A 79 -3.83 -3.69 7.91
CA SER A 79 -4.64 -4.49 8.83
C SER A 79 -5.64 -5.37 8.08
N GLU A 80 -5.97 -6.53 8.65
CA GLU A 80 -7.01 -7.41 8.11
C GLU A 80 -8.36 -6.70 8.02
N GLU A 81 -8.68 -5.85 9.00
CA GLU A 81 -9.93 -5.08 9.03
C GLU A 81 -10.09 -4.20 7.77
N LEU A 82 -9.04 -3.53 7.31
CA LEU A 82 -9.09 -2.77 6.06
C LEU A 82 -9.15 -3.66 4.81
N ARG A 83 -8.46 -4.81 4.84
CA ARG A 83 -8.42 -5.73 3.70
C ARG A 83 -9.74 -6.47 3.48
N GLN A 84 -10.61 -6.56 4.49
CA GLN A 84 -11.96 -7.11 4.34
C GLN A 84 -12.85 -6.27 3.41
N ASP A 85 -12.71 -4.95 3.46
CA ASP A 85 -13.54 -4.00 2.70
C ASP A 85 -12.90 -3.52 1.39
N THR A 86 -11.60 -3.80 1.20
CA THR A 86 -10.83 -3.37 0.04
C THR A 86 -10.00 -4.54 -0.53
N ASP A 87 -10.29 -4.92 -1.77
CA ASP A 87 -9.45 -5.89 -2.49
C ASP A 87 -8.17 -5.23 -3.06
N LEU A 88 -7.14 -6.06 -3.30
CA LEU A 88 -5.84 -5.62 -3.80
C LEU A 88 -5.92 -4.89 -5.15
N GLU A 89 -6.82 -5.29 -6.05
CA GLU A 89 -6.94 -4.68 -7.37
C GLU A 89 -7.47 -3.25 -7.26
N SER A 90 -8.54 -3.05 -6.47
CA SER A 90 -9.12 -1.75 -6.16
C SER A 90 -8.11 -0.85 -5.43
N PHE A 91 -7.40 -1.38 -4.44
CA PHE A 91 -6.34 -0.64 -3.74
C PHE A 91 -5.24 -0.19 -4.70
N SER A 92 -4.75 -1.10 -5.54
CA SER A 92 -3.69 -0.82 -6.52
C SER A 92 -4.14 0.18 -7.58
N LEU A 93 -5.40 0.11 -8.03
CA LEU A 93 -5.96 1.06 -8.98
C LEU A 93 -6.05 2.46 -8.35
N TRP A 94 -6.57 2.56 -7.13
CA TRP A 94 -6.67 3.84 -6.43
C TRP A 94 -5.31 4.54 -6.31
N ASN A 95 -4.30 3.85 -5.78
CA ASN A 95 -2.98 4.46 -5.58
C ASN A 95 -2.28 4.84 -6.90
N ARG A 96 -2.47 4.05 -7.96
CA ARG A 96 -1.96 4.39 -9.30
C ARG A 96 -2.62 5.63 -9.89
N LEU A 97 -3.92 5.81 -9.66
CA LEU A 97 -4.64 7.01 -10.09
C LEU A 97 -4.21 8.21 -9.26
N LEU A 98 -4.05 8.04 -7.95
CA LEU A 98 -3.57 9.09 -7.04
C LEU A 98 -2.18 9.59 -7.46
N ALA A 99 -1.24 8.69 -7.78
CA ALA A 99 0.09 9.04 -8.25
C ALA A 99 0.10 9.85 -9.57
N GLN A 100 -0.96 9.73 -10.39
CA GLN A 100 -1.09 10.51 -11.63
C GLN A 100 -1.77 11.87 -11.42
N THR A 101 -2.73 11.96 -10.50
CA THR A 101 -3.50 13.20 -10.28
C THR A 101 -2.86 14.12 -9.25
N SER A 102 -2.18 13.53 -8.27
CA SER A 102 -1.68 14.22 -7.08
C SER A 102 -0.43 13.50 -6.55
N PRO A 103 0.68 13.48 -7.31
CA PRO A 103 1.91 12.85 -6.85
C PRO A 103 2.34 13.47 -5.52
N GLU A 104 2.40 12.62 -4.49
CA GLU A 104 2.95 12.95 -3.19
C GLU A 104 4.48 13.08 -3.31
N THR A 105 5.06 14.04 -2.61
CA THR A 105 6.47 14.44 -2.78
C THR A 105 7.30 14.32 -1.51
N THR A 106 6.67 14.40 -0.34
CA THR A 106 7.35 14.28 0.95
C THR A 106 6.38 13.80 2.03
N TYR A 107 6.88 12.97 2.95
CA TYR A 107 6.20 12.58 4.18
C TYR A 107 7.06 12.90 5.40
N VAL A 108 6.44 13.44 6.44
CA VAL A 108 7.06 13.56 7.77
C VAL A 108 6.15 12.89 8.79
N PHE A 109 6.68 11.86 9.45
CA PHE A 109 5.97 11.03 10.41
C PHE A 109 6.31 11.42 11.85
N THR A 110 5.29 11.86 12.59
CA THR A 110 5.39 12.20 14.02
C THR A 110 4.52 11.24 14.82
N LEU A 111 5.13 10.45 15.70
CA LEU A 111 4.37 9.66 16.69
C LEU A 111 3.74 10.64 17.69
N THR A 112 2.42 10.66 17.76
CA THR A 112 1.66 11.56 18.64
C THR A 112 1.08 10.85 19.84
N GLU A 113 0.84 9.54 19.74
CA GLU A 113 0.21 8.77 20.81
C GLU A 113 0.57 7.28 20.77
N GLU A 114 0.74 6.67 21.95
CA GLU A 114 0.78 5.22 22.13
C GLU A 114 -0.35 4.82 23.10
N LYS A 115 -1.17 3.85 22.72
CA LYS A 115 -2.27 3.32 23.52
C LYS A 115 -2.20 1.80 23.61
N GLU A 116 -2.56 1.28 24.78
CA GLU A 116 -2.79 -0.15 25.02
C GLU A 116 -4.29 -0.37 25.20
N GLU A 117 -4.79 -1.52 24.75
CA GLU A 117 -6.19 -1.96 24.89
C GLU A 117 -7.19 -0.86 24.47
N ALA A 118 -7.12 -0.40 23.22
CA ALA A 118 -7.93 0.70 22.70
C ALA A 118 -8.69 0.31 21.42
N ASP A 119 -9.79 1.01 21.17
CA ASP A 119 -10.68 0.75 20.03
C ASP A 119 -10.47 1.76 18.90
N LEU A 120 -10.51 1.27 17.66
CA LEU A 120 -10.67 2.08 16.45
C LEU A 120 -11.85 1.53 15.66
N ASP A 121 -12.79 2.39 15.25
CA ASP A 121 -14.02 2.01 14.53
C ASP A 121 -14.82 0.87 15.20
N ASN A 122 -14.83 0.85 16.54
CA ASN A 122 -15.45 -0.19 17.38
C ASN A 122 -14.79 -1.58 17.26
N VAL A 123 -13.54 -1.64 16.80
CA VAL A 123 -12.69 -2.83 16.81
C VAL A 123 -11.58 -2.61 17.83
N GLY A 124 -11.46 -3.54 18.79
CA GLY A 124 -10.47 -3.46 19.84
C GLY A 124 -9.11 -3.99 19.42
N PHE A 125 -8.06 -3.25 19.75
CA PHE A 125 -6.67 -3.61 19.45
C PHE A 125 -5.81 -3.57 20.72
N PRO A 126 -4.88 -4.52 20.89
CA PRO A 126 -4.06 -4.59 22.09
C PRO A 126 -3.06 -3.43 22.17
N TYR A 127 -2.56 -2.95 21.03
CA TYR A 127 -1.65 -1.80 20.95
C TYR A 127 -1.95 -0.96 19.71
N ILE A 128 -1.98 0.37 19.87
CA ILE A 128 -2.16 1.35 18.80
C ILE A 128 -1.11 2.45 18.94
N ASN A 129 -0.45 2.77 17.84
CA ASN A 129 0.42 3.94 17.71
C ASN A 129 -0.23 4.89 16.71
N THR A 130 -0.43 6.13 17.12
CA THR A 130 -1.02 7.18 16.28
C THR A 130 0.09 8.04 15.70
N PHE A 131 0.09 8.20 14.39
CA PHE A 131 1.03 9.04 13.67
C PHE A 131 0.31 10.21 13.01
N GLU A 132 0.81 11.41 13.25
CA GLU A 132 0.53 12.57 12.40
C GLU A 132 1.50 12.55 11.24
N ILE A 133 0.95 12.65 10.03
CA ILE A 133 1.69 12.62 8.77
C ILE A 133 1.46 13.95 8.06
N ASN A 134 2.50 14.76 8.00
CA ASN A 134 2.51 15.92 7.13
C ASN A 134 2.85 15.45 5.71
N LYS A 135 1.87 15.59 4.81
CA LYS A 135 1.99 15.20 3.41
C LYS A 135 2.13 16.45 2.56
N SER A 136 3.06 16.41 1.60
CA SER A 136 3.07 17.37 0.50
C SER A 136 2.73 16.66 -0.80
N TRP A 137 1.89 17.26 -1.63
CA TRP A 137 1.65 16.79 -3.00
C TRP A 137 1.59 17.94 -3.99
N PHE A 138 1.77 17.61 -5.26
CA PHE A 138 1.56 18.53 -6.36
C PHE A 138 0.22 18.26 -7.03
N GLU A 139 -0.70 19.22 -7.00
CA GLU A 139 -1.97 19.08 -7.69
C GLU A 139 -1.77 19.34 -9.20
N ALA A 140 -1.79 18.27 -10.00
CA ALA A 140 -1.43 18.34 -11.40
C ALA A 140 -2.39 19.24 -12.23
N TYR A 141 -3.63 19.39 -11.79
CA TYR A 141 -4.63 20.24 -12.45
C TYR A 141 -4.35 21.74 -12.26
N THR A 142 -4.08 22.18 -11.03
CA THR A 142 -3.86 23.60 -10.69
C THR A 142 -2.39 24.01 -10.80
N ALA A 143 -1.48 23.03 -10.90
CA ALA A 143 -0.04 23.20 -10.81
C ALA A 143 0.43 23.82 -9.47
N GLU A 144 -0.30 23.55 -8.39
CA GLU A 144 0.01 24.06 -7.06
C GLU A 144 0.55 22.98 -6.13
N ALA A 145 1.54 23.34 -5.33
CA ALA A 145 1.95 22.53 -4.19
C ALA A 145 0.93 22.71 -3.05
N LYS A 146 0.49 21.60 -2.48
CA LYS A 146 -0.39 21.56 -1.32
C LYS A 146 0.28 20.77 -0.20
N THR A 147 -0.04 21.16 1.02
CA THR A 147 0.33 20.43 2.23
C THR A 147 -0.93 20.10 3.01
N TYR A 148 -0.98 18.92 3.61
CA TYR A 148 -2.09 18.49 4.44
C TYR A 148 -1.60 17.54 5.51
N ASP A 149 -2.12 17.73 6.72
CA ASP A 149 -1.86 16.88 7.87
C ASP A 149 -2.96 15.81 7.95
N THR A 150 -2.54 14.56 8.03
CA THR A 150 -3.45 13.42 8.23
C THR A 150 -3.00 12.61 9.43
N GLN A 151 -3.95 11.93 10.04
CA GLN A 151 -3.68 10.98 11.12
C GLN A 151 -3.82 9.56 10.59
N GLU A 152 -2.83 8.71 10.86
CA GLU A 152 -2.89 7.27 10.56
C GLU A 152 -2.39 6.45 11.76
N TYR A 153 -2.67 5.16 11.73
CA TYR A 153 -2.45 4.28 12.88
C TYR A 153 -1.60 3.10 12.50
N VAL A 154 -0.73 2.68 13.41
CA VAL A 154 -0.03 1.40 13.36
C VAL A 154 -0.42 0.58 14.57
N LEU A 155 -1.12 -0.51 14.34
CA LEU A 155 -1.71 -1.35 15.37
C LEU A 155 -1.08 -2.74 15.40
N ALA A 156 -1.20 -3.40 16.54
CA ALA A 156 -0.78 -4.78 16.71
C ALA A 156 -1.87 -5.74 16.27
N GLU A 157 -1.57 -6.59 15.30
CA GLU A 157 -2.47 -7.62 14.76
C GLU A 157 -1.65 -8.89 14.49
N TYR A 158 -2.07 -10.04 15.03
CA TYR A 158 -1.39 -11.33 14.86
C TYR A 158 0.14 -11.29 15.10
N ASN A 159 0.59 -10.61 16.16
CA ASN A 159 2.01 -10.38 16.49
C ASN A 159 2.82 -9.59 15.44
N GLN A 160 2.15 -8.82 14.59
CA GLN A 160 2.75 -7.94 13.61
C GLN A 160 2.22 -6.52 13.78
N TRP A 161 3.06 -5.54 13.43
CA TRP A 161 2.60 -4.18 13.23
C TRP A 161 1.90 -4.09 11.87
N LYS A 162 0.72 -3.46 11.84
CA LYS A 162 -0.08 -3.25 10.64
C LYS A 162 -0.58 -1.82 10.55
N VAL A 163 -0.67 -1.31 9.33
CA VAL A 163 -1.20 0.02 9.04
C VAL A 163 -2.73 -0.02 9.03
N TYR A 164 -3.33 0.96 9.69
CA TYR A 164 -4.77 1.15 9.75
C TYR A 164 -5.12 2.61 9.42
N ARG A 165 -6.25 2.77 8.74
CA ARG A 165 -6.88 4.03 8.36
C ARG A 165 -8.34 3.94 8.79
N LEU A 166 -8.90 5.04 9.28
CA LEU A 166 -10.31 5.05 9.67
C LEU A 166 -11.18 4.67 8.46
N LYS A 167 -12.25 3.91 8.71
CA LYS A 167 -13.16 3.43 7.66
C LYS A 167 -13.78 4.57 6.86
N GLU A 168 -14.03 5.72 7.49
CA GLU A 168 -14.53 6.92 6.80
C GLU A 168 -13.58 7.40 5.69
N ASP A 169 -12.27 7.23 5.88
CA ASP A 169 -11.24 7.62 4.91
C ASP A 169 -10.97 6.53 3.86
N CYS A 170 -11.38 5.29 4.12
CA CYS A 170 -11.07 4.12 3.30
C CYS A 170 -12.18 3.71 2.31
N ASN A 171 -13.03 4.64 1.85
CA ASN A 171 -13.97 4.35 0.77
C ASN A 171 -13.28 4.32 -0.61
N VAL A 172 -12.54 3.25 -0.90
CA VAL A 172 -11.70 3.11 -2.10
C VAL A 172 -12.48 3.31 -3.40
N LYS A 173 -13.73 2.84 -3.48
CA LYS A 173 -14.58 3.03 -4.67
C LYS A 173 -14.88 4.50 -4.93
N ALA A 174 -15.24 5.26 -3.90
CA ALA A 174 -15.48 6.70 -4.02
C ALA A 174 -14.20 7.44 -4.41
N LYS A 175 -13.04 7.04 -3.84
CA LYS A 175 -11.74 7.63 -4.18
C LYS A 175 -11.38 7.38 -5.65
N ILE A 176 -11.50 6.15 -6.15
CA ILE A 176 -11.27 5.81 -7.57
C ILE A 176 -12.13 6.69 -8.49
N ALA A 177 -13.43 6.81 -8.22
CA ALA A 177 -14.32 7.64 -9.02
C ALA A 177 -13.89 9.12 -9.00
N SER A 178 -13.50 9.63 -7.83
CA SER A 178 -12.97 10.99 -7.70
C SER A 178 -11.70 11.19 -8.52
N ASN A 179 -10.73 10.28 -8.44
CA ASN A 179 -9.47 10.40 -9.20
C ASN A 179 -9.71 10.30 -10.72
N TYR A 180 -10.62 9.46 -11.20
CA TYR A 180 -10.98 9.44 -12.61
C TYR A 180 -11.60 10.76 -13.08
N ASN A 181 -12.46 11.38 -12.27
CA ASN A 181 -13.00 12.70 -12.59
C ASN A 181 -11.88 13.75 -12.67
N THR A 182 -10.91 13.72 -11.74
CA THR A 182 -9.73 14.61 -11.80
C THR A 182 -8.91 14.40 -13.07
N LEU A 183 -8.63 13.14 -13.46
CA LEU A 183 -7.97 12.85 -14.73
C LEU A 183 -8.78 13.40 -15.92
N GLY A 184 -10.10 13.23 -15.92
CA GLY A 184 -10.98 13.79 -16.95
C GLY A 184 -10.82 15.30 -17.09
N MET A 185 -10.78 16.03 -15.97
CA MET A 185 -10.59 17.50 -15.96
C MET A 185 -9.18 17.94 -16.39
N MET A 186 -8.15 17.11 -16.14
CA MET A 186 -6.78 17.42 -16.58
C MET A 186 -6.60 17.35 -18.10
N TYR A 187 -7.42 16.56 -18.79
CA TYR A 187 -7.30 16.31 -20.23
C TYR A 187 -8.47 16.86 -21.07
N SER A 188 -9.43 17.54 -20.45
CA SER A 188 -10.55 18.24 -21.12
C SER A 188 -10.15 19.64 -21.56
#